data_AF-A0A843G4X9-F1
#
_entry.id   AF-A0A843G4X9-F1
#
_cell.length_a   1.000
_cell.length_b   1.000
_cell.length_c   1.000
_cell.angle_alpha   90.00
_cell.angle_beta   90.00
_cell.angle_gamma   90.00
#
_symmetry.space_group_name_H-M   'P 1'
#
loop_
_entity.id
_entity.type
_entity.pdbx_description
1 polymer ?
#
loop_
_entity_poly.entity_id
_entity_poly.type
_entity_poly.pdbx_seq_one_letter_code
_entity_poly.pdbx_strand_id
1 'polypeptide(L)' 'MIEEIISQIKRNLSGNPDLDRDYLISQLDYYQNHEYSYEIIKEIKKEYFEKIRINKSKKYLPKF' A
#
# COMPACT_ATOMS: atom_id res chain seq x y z
N MET A 1 14.21 7.75 -9.19
CA MET A 1 12.88 7.97 -9.79
C MET A 1 11.84 6.95 -9.35
N ILE A 2 11.84 5.68 -9.80
CA ILE A 2 10.83 4.68 -9.37
C ILE A 2 10.90 4.41 -7.85
N GLU A 3 12.12 4.23 -7.32
CA GLU A 3 12.33 4.02 -5.88
C GLU A 3 11.89 5.21 -5.02
N GLU A 4 11.97 6.43 -5.57
CA GLU A 4 11.51 7.65 -4.88
C GLU A 4 9.99 7.72 -4.83
N ILE A 5 9.32 7.39 -5.95
CA ILE A 5 7.85 7.28 -6.01
C ILE A 5 7.37 6.26 -4.98
N ILE A 6 7.97 5.06 -4.97
CA ILE A 6 7.63 4.01 -4.01
C ILE A 6 7.89 4.47 -2.57
N SER A 7 9.01 5.14 -2.31
CA SER A 7 9.33 5.66 -0.99
C SER A 7 8.34 6.72 -0.51
N GLN A 8 7.87 7.60 -1.40
CA GLN A 8 6.82 8.58 -1.09
C GLN A 8 5.49 7.89 -0.76
N ILE A 9 5.09 6.91 -1.56
CA ILE A 9 3.88 6.12 -1.31
C ILE A 9 3.94 5.47 0.08
N LYS A 10 5.06 4.82 0.42
CA LYS A 10 5.23 4.14 1.72
C LYS A 10 5.22 5.12 2.90
N ARG A 11 5.81 6.30 2.75
CA ARG A 11 5.82 7.35 3.80
C ARG A 11 4.43 7.93 4.10
N ASN A 12 3.53 7.94 3.12
CA ASN A 12 2.16 8.42 3.30
C ASN A 12 1.23 7.39 3.94
N LEU A 13 1.69 6.16 4.20
CA LEU A 13 0.91 5.17 4.93
C LEU A 13 0.82 5.55 6.40
N SER A 14 -0.39 5.82 6.85
CA SER A 14 -0.74 6.28 8.18
C SER A 14 -0.69 5.18 9.25
N GLY A 15 -0.70 3.91 8.82
CA GLY A 15 -0.81 2.75 9.71
C GLY A 15 -2.27 2.40 10.07
N ASN A 16 -3.24 3.22 9.68
CA ASN A 16 -4.65 2.88 9.72
C ASN A 16 -4.99 2.01 8.49
N PRO A 17 -5.44 0.75 8.67
CA PRO A 17 -5.63 -0.17 7.54
C PRO A 17 -6.67 0.28 6.52
N ASP A 18 -7.75 0.94 6.95
CA ASP A 18 -8.81 1.40 6.06
C ASP A 18 -8.37 2.60 5.24
N LEU A 19 -7.73 3.59 5.88
CA LEU A 19 -7.16 4.76 5.19
C LEU A 19 -6.02 4.38 4.26
N ASP A 20 -5.12 3.49 4.70
CA ASP A 20 -4.01 2.98 3.90
C ASP A 20 -4.52 2.24 2.66
N ARG A 21 -5.62 1.49 2.79
CA ARG A 21 -6.28 0.80 1.68
C ARG A 21 -6.80 1.78 0.63
N ASP A 22 -7.57 2.78 1.05
CA ASP A 22 -8.15 3.76 0.13
C ASP A 22 -7.06 4.58 -0.56
N TYR A 23 -6.02 4.97 0.19
CA TYR A 23 -4.85 5.65 -0.35
C TYR A 23 -4.14 4.80 -1.41
N LEU A 24 -3.80 3.54 -1.12
CA LEU A 24 -3.12 2.65 -2.07
C LEU A 24 -3.95 2.43 -3.33
N ILE A 25 -5.27 2.33 -3.23
CA ILE A 25 -6.18 2.23 -4.38
C ILE A 25 -6.10 3.51 -5.23
N SER A 26 -6.13 4.69 -4.60
CA SER A 26 -5.97 5.96 -5.33
C SER A 26 -4.62 6.06 -6.05
N GLN A 27 -3.54 5.55 -5.46
CA GLN A 27 -2.23 5.51 -6.12
C GLN A 27 -2.21 4.56 -7.32
N LEU A 28 -2.95 3.45 -7.29
CA LEU A 28 -3.07 2.57 -8.45
C LEU A 28 -3.68 3.29 -9.66
N ASP A 29 -4.76 4.04 -9.42
CA ASP A 29 -5.44 4.80 -10.48
C ASP A 29 -4.56 5.91 -11.04
N TYR A 30 -3.84 6.64 -10.15
CA TYR A 30 -2.94 7.70 -10.54
C TYR A 30 -1.78 7.21 -11.43
N TYR A 31 -1.15 6.08 -11.08
CA TYR A 31 0.01 5.56 -11.80
C TYR A 31 -0.32 4.59 -12.94
N GLN A 32 -1.59 4.34 -13.24
CA GLN A 32 -1.99 3.34 -14.25
C GLN A 32 -1.45 3.62 -15.66
N ASN A 33 -1.28 4.90 -16.00
CA ASN A 33 -0.79 5.35 -17.31
C ASN A 33 0.66 5.86 -17.27
N HIS A 34 1.38 5.62 -16.17
CA HIS A 34 2.78 6.04 -16.05
C HIS A 34 3.71 5.13 -16.87
N GLU A 35 4.85 5.65 -17.35
CA GLU A 35 5.85 4.87 -18.10
C GLU A 35 6.31 3.62 -17.33
N TYR A 36 6.41 3.75 -16.00
CA TYR A 36 6.76 2.67 -15.07
C TYR A 36 5.55 2.10 -14.30
N SER A 37 4.34 2.24 -14.86
CA SER A 37 3.08 1.79 -14.23
C SER A 37 3.16 0.37 -13.69
N TYR A 38 3.72 -0.56 -14.46
CA TYR A 38 3.84 -1.96 -14.08
C TYR A 38 4.62 -2.16 -12.76
N GLU A 39 5.80 -1.54 -12.63
CA GLU A 39 6.64 -1.68 -11.43
C GLU A 39 6.02 -0.98 -10.22
N ILE A 40 5.47 0.23 -10.43
CA ILE A 40 4.82 1.01 -9.37
C ILE A 40 3.60 0.26 -8.85
N ILE A 41 2.72 -0.23 -9.73
CA ILE A 41 1.53 -1.00 -9.37
C ILE A 41 1.90 -2.30 -8.64
N LYS A 42 2.96 -2.99 -9.07
CA LYS A 42 3.43 -4.22 -8.43
C LYS A 42 3.81 -3.96 -6.97
N GLU A 43 4.54 -2.90 -6.70
CA GLU A 43 4.94 -2.54 -5.34
C GLU A 43 3.75 -2.04 -4.49
N ILE A 44 2.84 -1.25 -5.07
CA ILE A 44 1.60 -0.84 -4.39
C ILE A 44 0.77 -2.06 -3.98
N LYS A 45 0.59 -3.04 -4.89
CA LYS A 45 -0.13 -4.29 -4.60
C LYS A 45 0.55 -5.08 -3.49
N LYS A 46 1.88 -5.16 -3.49
CA LYS A 46 2.65 -5.84 -2.45
C LYS A 46 2.41 -5.22 -1.08
N GLU A 47 2.52 -3.89 -0.96
CA GLU A 47 2.24 -3.16 0.28
C GLU A 47 0.79 -3.35 0.74
N TYR A 48 -0.17 -3.32 -0.18
CA TYR A 48 -1.58 -3.57 0.09
C TYR A 48 -1.81 -4.97 0.71
N PHE A 49 -1.22 -6.02 0.13
CA PHE A 49 -1.35 -7.38 0.66
C PHE A 49 -0.66 -7.55 2.02
N GLU A 50 0.51 -6.95 2.21
CA GLU A 50 1.22 -6.98 3.50
C GLU A 50 0.38 -6.31 4.61
N LYS A 51 -0.25 -5.16 4.32
CA LYS A 51 -1.16 -4.47 5.26
C LYS A 51 -2.38 -5.33 5.61
N ILE A 52 -2.99 -6.00 4.63
CA ILE A 52 -4.12 -6.92 4.86
C ILE A 52 -3.68 -8.10 5.74
N ARG A 53 -2.51 -8.67 5.48
CA ARG A 53 -1.96 -9.81 6.23
C ARG A 53 -1.73 -9.43 7.69
N ILE A 54 -1.13 -8.27 7.95
CA ILE A 54 -0.90 -7.75 9.31
C ILE A 54 -2.23 -7.47 10.03
N ASN A 55 -3.21 -6.87 9.34
CA ASN A 55 -4.50 -6.56 9.95
C ASN A 55 -5.26 -7.84 10.33
N LYS A 56 -5.22 -8.89 9.49
CA LYS A 56 -5.74 -10.22 9.85
C LYS A 56 -5.04 -10.77 11.08
N SER A 57 -3.71 -10.70 11.17
CA SER A 57 -2.97 -11.17 12.35
C SER A 57 -3.35 -10.44 13.64
N LYS A 58 -3.57 -9.11 13.58
CA LYS A 58 -4.01 -8.31 14.74
C LYS A 58 -5.44 -8.61 15.20
N LYS A 59 -6.33 -9.03 14.28
CA LYS A 59 -7.71 -9.39 14.62
C LYS A 59 -7.83 -10.70 15.42
N TYR A 60 -6.77 -11.52 15.45
CA TYR A 60 -6.71 -12.79 16.21
C TYR A 60 -5.80 -12.75 17.44
N LEU A 61 -5.29 -11.58 17.84
CA LEU A 61 -4.59 -11.46 19.13
C LEU A 61 -5.64 -11.39 20.25
N PRO A 62 -5.76 -12.42 21.13
CA PRO A 62 -6.59 -12.29 22.31
C PRO A 62 -6.09 -11.09 23.12
N LYS A 63 -7.00 -10.20 23.49
CA LYS A 63 -6.73 -9.17 24.49
C LYS A 63 -6.57 -9.90 25.82
N PHE A 64 -5.33 -10.08 26.25
CA PHE A 64 -5.01 -10.43 27.63
C PHE A 64 -5.19 -9.22 28.53
#